data_AF-A7UUP0-F1
#
_entry.id   AF-A7UUP0-F1
#
_cell.length_a   1.000
_cell.length_b   1.000
_cell.length_c   1.000
_cell.angle_alpha   90.00
_cell.angle_beta   90.00
_cell.angle_gamma   90.00
#
_symmetry.space_group_name_H-M   'P 1'
#
loop_
_entity.id
_entity.type
_entity.pdbx_description
1 polymer ?
#
loop_
_entity_poly.entity_id
_entity_poly.type
_entity_poly.pdbx_seq_one_letter_code
_entity_poly.pdbx_strand_id
1 'polypeptide(L)'
;LLVKAHDCFVHECSMEGIMEVLACCKALTVILTAAKSWNLIVRLLVGIGRYRDMYYCFETLINHEQFESLLGQFDDRAANGRRLQCAIITFLNEHCPERRDYFRLAALHFRMYREIAELWESEAHGTIDAIVKTYELKQPATPLVQTELTSAMDAFTHATENYLLDNNLTLAQRAAANAELIALQISYDNRRGGTMQEPAGTTNVATGTLLYYINFLLTVPQALIVGRAYGIEINWPGAIYQHYIMQGESAYLEDYLDRLPLTDGMIETLVKLFQLEPSLTPRMEQAIGTFIDRIHSVTLKYRLASLLGLKKTIHGLINGGAVYYLKDTNYG
;
A
#
# COMPACT_ATOMS: atom_id res chain seq x y z
N LEU A 1 11.47 19.76 45.77
CA LEU A 1 11.45 21.20 46.14
C LEU A 1 11.15 22.08 44.93
N LEU A 2 11.99 22.08 43.89
CA LEU A 2 11.78 22.92 42.68
C LEU A 2 10.41 22.75 42.01
N VAL A 3 9.92 21.51 41.87
CA VAL A 3 8.57 21.25 41.34
C VAL A 3 7.48 21.95 42.17
N LYS A 4 7.59 21.89 43.51
CA LYS A 4 6.62 22.54 44.39
C LYS A 4 6.76 24.06 44.42
N ALA A 5 7.99 24.57 44.32
CA ALA A 5 8.22 26.01 44.18
C ALA A 5 7.60 26.53 42.87
N HIS A 6 7.74 25.78 41.76
CA HIS A 6 7.09 26.09 40.50
C HIS A 6 5.56 26.11 40.62
N ASP A 7 4.95 25.07 41.22
CA ASP A 7 3.50 25.04 41.47
C ASP A 7 3.02 26.28 42.24
N CYS A 8 3.76 26.69 43.28
CA CYS A 8 3.44 27.89 44.07
C CYS A 8 3.52 29.18 43.24
N PHE A 9 4.60 29.40 42.49
CA PHE A 9 4.74 30.61 41.67
C PHE A 9 3.77 30.65 40.50
N VAL A 10 3.38 29.49 39.95
CA VAL A 10 2.31 29.39 38.96
C VAL A 10 0.96 29.77 39.58
N HIS A 11 0.68 29.31 40.81
CA HIS A 11 -0.54 29.69 41.52
C HIS A 11 -0.59 31.20 41.85
N GLU A 12 0.55 31.78 42.26
CA GLU A 12 0.69 33.22 42.53
C GLU A 12 0.82 34.07 41.25
N CYS A 13 0.87 33.45 40.07
CA CYS A 13 1.06 34.11 38.78
C CYS A 13 2.32 35.02 38.71
N SER A 14 3.36 34.70 39.48
CA SER A 14 4.63 35.44 39.50
C SER A 14 5.55 34.96 38.37
N MET A 15 5.68 35.76 37.30
CA MET A 15 6.57 35.41 36.18
C MET A 15 8.04 35.39 36.58
N GLU A 16 8.47 36.29 37.47
CA GLU A 16 9.86 36.37 37.95
C GLU A 16 10.26 35.10 38.71
N GLY A 17 9.40 34.64 39.64
CA GLY A 17 9.64 33.40 40.38
C GLY A 17 9.66 32.17 39.48
N ILE A 18 8.80 32.13 38.45
CA ILE A 18 8.82 31.04 37.46
C ILE A 18 10.16 31.03 36.69
N MET A 19 10.65 32.19 36.25
CA MET A 19 11.91 32.27 35.51
C MET A 19 13.11 31.88 36.38
N GLU A 20 13.13 32.30 37.64
CA GLU A 20 14.20 31.93 38.59
C GLU A 20 14.22 30.41 38.84
N VAL A 21 13.05 29.80 39.04
CA VAL A 21 12.96 28.34 39.18
C VAL A 21 13.46 27.63 37.91
N LEU A 22 13.08 28.10 36.72
CA LEU A 22 13.56 27.52 35.46
C LEU A 22 15.08 27.66 35.29
N ALA A 23 15.66 28.78 35.69
CA ALA A 23 17.11 28.97 35.69
C ALA A 23 17.81 27.99 36.65
N CYS A 24 17.27 27.81 37.86
CA CYS A 24 17.75 26.80 38.79
C CYS A 24 17.59 25.38 38.23
N CYS A 25 16.50 25.08 37.53
CA CYS A 25 16.30 23.79 36.86
C CYS A 25 17.35 23.55 35.79
N LYS A 26 17.72 24.57 35.00
CA LYS A 26 18.77 24.45 34.00
C LYS A 26 20.13 24.15 34.63
N ALA A 27 20.50 24.87 35.68
CA ALA A 27 21.73 24.61 36.44
C ALA A 27 21.73 23.21 37.07
N LEU A 28 20.60 22.78 37.64
CA LEU A 28 20.46 21.45 38.21
C LEU A 28 20.59 20.35 37.16
N THR A 29 20.01 20.53 35.97
CA THR A 29 20.15 19.55 34.87
C THR A 29 21.61 19.33 34.52
N VAL A 30 22.44 20.37 34.46
CA VAL A 30 23.89 20.21 34.20
C VAL A 30 24.58 19.33 35.26
N ILE A 31 24.24 19.53 36.54
CA ILE A 31 24.77 18.73 37.65
C ILE A 31 24.29 17.27 37.56
N LEU A 32 23.00 17.07 37.26
CA LEU A 32 22.41 15.74 37.12
C LEU A 32 22.98 14.97 35.92
N THR A 33 23.30 15.68 34.84
CA THR A 33 23.98 15.11 33.66
C THR A 33 25.38 14.64 34.03
N ALA A 34 26.15 15.44 34.77
CA ALA A 34 27.47 15.03 35.26
C ALA A 34 27.39 13.81 36.20
N ALA A 35 26.32 13.72 37.00
CA ALA A 35 26.03 12.58 37.87
C ALA A 35 25.34 11.40 37.17
N LYS A 36 25.13 11.45 35.84
CA LYS A 36 24.43 10.43 35.03
C LYS A 36 23.07 10.01 35.61
N SER A 37 22.37 10.94 36.26
CA SER A 37 21.12 10.68 36.97
C SER A 37 19.89 11.00 36.10
N TRP A 38 19.72 10.27 35.01
CA TRP A 38 18.73 10.53 33.96
C TRP A 38 17.28 10.51 34.45
N ASN A 39 16.93 9.55 35.31
CA ASN A 39 15.61 9.44 35.91
C ASN A 39 15.20 10.70 36.69
N LEU A 40 16.16 11.40 37.31
CA LEU A 40 15.88 12.64 38.04
C LEU A 40 15.64 13.81 37.09
N ILE A 41 16.35 13.85 35.96
CA ILE A 41 16.11 14.84 34.89
C ILE A 41 14.71 14.66 34.32
N VAL A 42 14.30 13.42 34.04
CA VAL A 42 12.95 13.10 33.56
C VAL A 42 11.89 13.50 34.60
N ARG A 43 12.08 13.14 35.88
CA ARG A 43 11.16 13.54 36.96
C ARG A 43 11.05 15.05 37.12
N LEU A 44 12.15 15.78 36.94
CA LEU A 44 12.17 17.25 36.99
C LEU A 44 11.37 17.83 35.81
N LEU A 45 11.61 17.32 34.61
CA LEU A 45 10.94 17.74 33.38
C LEU A 45 9.42 17.49 33.44
N VAL A 46 9.03 16.26 33.79
CA VAL A 46 7.61 15.86 33.91
C VAL A 46 6.93 16.60 35.07
N GLY A 47 7.64 16.84 36.17
CA GLY A 47 7.12 17.55 37.33
C GLY A 47 6.80 19.02 37.05
N ILE A 48 7.64 19.72 36.28
CA ILE A 48 7.43 21.15 35.95
C ILE A 48 6.44 21.32 34.81
N GLY A 49 6.41 20.40 33.84
CA GLY A 49 5.43 20.39 32.75
C GLY A 49 5.53 21.55 31.75
N ARG A 50 6.55 22.40 31.85
CA ARG A 50 6.85 23.47 30.88
C ARG A 50 7.86 23.00 29.83
N TYR A 51 7.44 22.07 28.99
CA TYR A 51 8.32 21.36 28.06
C TYR A 51 9.03 22.26 27.04
N ARG A 52 8.40 23.36 26.61
CA ARG A 52 9.01 24.32 25.67
C ARG A 52 10.20 25.04 26.29
N ASP A 53 10.07 25.50 27.53
CA ASP A 53 11.13 26.25 28.22
C ASP A 53 12.26 25.31 28.70
N MET A 54 11.95 24.02 28.86
CA MET A 54 12.86 22.97 29.30
C MET A 54 13.36 22.06 28.18
N TYR A 55 13.39 22.54 26.93
CA TYR A 55 13.80 21.73 25.76
C TYR A 55 15.22 21.15 25.91
N TYR A 56 16.11 21.84 26.62
CA TYR A 56 17.48 21.41 26.91
C TYR A 56 17.55 20.06 27.64
N CYS A 57 16.51 19.67 28.38
CA CYS A 57 16.42 18.35 28.98
C CYS A 57 16.27 17.25 27.91
N PHE A 58 15.49 17.50 26.85
CA PHE A 58 15.38 16.56 25.73
C PHE A 58 16.71 16.44 24.99
N GLU A 59 17.36 17.57 24.66
CA GLU A 59 18.69 17.58 24.02
C GLU A 59 19.72 16.78 24.82
N THR A 60 19.78 17.00 26.13
CA THR A 60 20.69 16.27 27.02
C THR A 60 20.43 14.76 26.97
N LEU A 61 19.16 14.34 27.06
CA LEU A 61 18.81 12.92 27.04
C LEU A 61 19.12 12.26 25.69
N ILE A 62 18.89 12.95 24.57
CA ILE A 62 19.23 12.43 23.24
C ILE A 62 20.74 12.35 23.05
N ASN A 63 21.49 13.39 23.43
CA ASN A 63 22.94 13.43 23.28
C ASN A 63 23.67 12.34 24.09
N HIS A 64 23.04 11.82 25.14
CA HIS A 64 23.57 10.75 25.96
C HIS A 64 22.91 9.37 25.70
N GLU A 65 22.11 9.23 24.64
CA GLU A 65 21.41 7.98 24.28
C GLU A 65 20.45 7.47 25.38
N GLN A 66 19.88 8.37 26.18
CA GLN A 66 18.98 8.05 27.29
C GLN A 66 17.51 8.41 26.99
N PHE A 67 17.15 8.46 25.71
CA PHE A 67 15.80 8.80 25.28
C PHE A 67 14.75 7.79 25.80
N GLU A 68 15.08 6.50 25.90
CA GLU A 68 14.16 5.49 26.45
C GLU A 68 13.76 5.76 27.91
N SER A 69 14.67 6.34 28.71
CA SER A 69 14.36 6.71 30.10
C SER A 69 13.26 7.78 30.19
N LEU A 70 13.13 8.61 29.16
CA LEU A 70 12.05 9.60 29.05
C LEU A 70 10.71 8.93 28.78
N LEU A 71 10.71 7.92 27.91
CA LEU A 71 9.52 7.17 27.53
C LEU A 71 9.00 6.32 28.70
N GLY A 72 9.89 5.70 29.48
CA GLY A 72 9.51 4.85 30.61
C GLY A 72 8.77 5.54 31.76
N GLN A 73 8.76 6.88 31.83
CA GLN A 73 7.97 7.63 32.83
C GLN A 73 6.63 8.14 32.29
N PHE A 74 6.26 7.75 31.08
CA PHE A 74 4.98 8.08 30.49
C PHE A 74 3.87 7.19 31.08
N ASP A 75 2.77 7.83 31.50
CA ASP A 75 1.53 7.18 31.91
C ASP A 75 0.39 7.71 31.02
N ASP A 76 -0.13 6.84 30.14
CA ASP A 76 -1.24 7.12 29.23
C ASP A 76 -2.48 7.69 29.94
N ARG A 77 -2.67 7.36 31.22
CA ARG A 77 -3.86 7.78 32.00
C ARG A 77 -3.70 9.17 32.62
N ALA A 78 -2.48 9.70 32.68
CA ALA A 78 -2.22 11.01 33.25
C ALA A 78 -2.41 12.13 32.20
N ALA A 79 -3.08 13.22 32.59
CA ALA A 79 -3.19 14.42 31.73
C ALA A 79 -1.82 14.99 31.32
N ASN A 80 -0.79 14.77 32.16
CA ASN A 80 0.59 15.16 31.89
C ASN A 80 1.26 14.25 30.85
N GLY A 81 0.83 12.99 30.72
CA GLY A 81 1.33 12.05 29.72
C GLY A 81 1.07 12.55 28.31
N ARG A 82 -0.18 12.89 27.97
CA ARG A 82 -0.52 13.44 26.64
C ARG A 82 0.23 14.72 26.30
N ARG A 83 0.45 15.62 27.28
CA ARG A 83 1.23 16.85 27.07
C ARG A 83 2.71 16.54 26.82
N LEU A 84 3.28 15.57 27.53
CA LEU A 84 4.64 15.09 27.31
C LEU A 84 4.79 14.46 25.93
N GLN A 85 3.84 13.62 25.51
CA GLN A 85 3.79 13.02 24.18
C GLN A 85 3.82 14.11 23.09
N CYS A 86 2.90 15.08 23.14
CA CYS A 86 2.89 16.18 22.18
C CYS A 86 4.22 16.94 22.17
N ALA A 87 4.78 17.23 23.34
CA ALA A 87 6.06 17.95 23.43
C ALA A 87 7.23 17.16 22.84
N ILE A 88 7.29 15.85 23.07
CA ILE A 88 8.32 14.97 22.49
C ILE A 88 8.21 14.96 20.96
N ILE A 89 7.01 14.80 20.42
CA ILE A 89 6.79 14.79 18.97
C ILE A 89 7.15 16.15 18.35
N THR A 90 6.72 17.26 18.96
CA THR A 90 7.10 18.61 18.50
C THR A 90 8.61 18.80 18.52
N PHE A 91 9.28 18.39 19.61
CA PHE A 91 10.73 18.50 19.74
C PHE A 91 11.46 17.69 18.67
N LEU A 92 11.05 16.44 18.44
CA LEU A 92 11.66 15.57 17.42
C LEU A 92 11.49 16.14 16.01
N ASN A 93 10.30 16.67 15.69
CA ASN A 93 10.05 17.27 14.38
C ASN A 93 10.85 18.57 14.15
N GLU A 94 11.03 19.39 15.18
CA GLU A 94 11.73 20.69 15.07
C GLU A 94 13.26 20.54 15.12
N HIS A 95 13.78 19.68 16.00
CA HIS A 95 15.21 19.65 16.34
C HIS A 95 15.93 18.40 15.81
N CYS A 96 15.20 17.36 15.41
CA CYS A 96 15.78 16.08 14.98
C CYS A 96 15.06 15.45 13.76
N PRO A 97 14.73 16.20 12.68
CA PRO A 97 13.99 15.65 11.54
C PRO A 97 14.73 14.54 10.80
N GLU A 98 16.07 14.55 10.85
CA GLU A 98 16.91 13.52 10.21
C GLU A 98 16.96 12.21 11.02
N ARG A 99 16.74 12.27 12.34
CA ARG A 99 16.85 11.10 13.23
C ARG A 99 15.50 10.40 13.40
N ARG A 100 15.01 9.82 12.31
CA ARG A 100 13.71 9.13 12.23
C ARG A 100 13.57 7.97 13.23
N ASP A 101 14.67 7.36 13.66
CA ASP A 101 14.65 6.25 14.62
C ASP A 101 14.09 6.66 15.99
N TYR A 102 14.41 7.87 16.48
CA TYR A 102 13.83 8.37 17.74
C TYR A 102 12.34 8.65 17.60
N PHE A 103 11.90 9.14 16.44
CA PHE A 103 10.47 9.30 16.14
C PHE A 103 9.76 7.95 16.13
N ARG A 104 10.32 6.94 15.43
CA ARG A 104 9.77 5.58 15.40
C ARG A 104 9.69 4.98 16.80
N LEU A 105 10.74 5.12 17.61
CA LEU A 105 10.79 4.63 18.98
C LEU A 105 9.74 5.31 19.87
N ALA A 106 9.62 6.63 19.79
CA ALA A 106 8.61 7.39 20.52
C ALA A 106 7.20 7.00 20.09
N ALA A 107 6.94 6.95 18.79
CA ALA A 107 5.65 6.61 18.22
C ALA A 107 5.26 5.17 18.60
N LEU A 108 6.20 4.22 18.60
CA LEU A 108 5.94 2.84 19.02
C LEU A 108 5.56 2.77 20.51
N HIS A 109 6.29 3.49 21.35
CA HIS A 109 6.00 3.56 22.79
C HIS A 109 4.61 4.16 23.07
N PHE A 110 4.22 5.18 22.30
CA PHE A 110 2.91 5.82 22.41
C PHE A 110 1.81 5.14 21.59
N ARG A 111 2.09 3.99 20.96
CA ARG A 111 1.14 3.25 20.10
C ARG A 111 0.54 4.10 18.97
N MET A 112 1.33 5.03 18.46
CA MET A 112 1.00 5.90 17.32
C MET A 112 1.23 5.14 16.00
N TYR A 113 0.53 4.01 15.84
CA TYR A 113 0.77 3.08 14.73
C TYR A 113 0.50 3.72 13.36
N ARG A 114 -0.52 4.57 13.27
CA ARG A 114 -0.82 5.34 12.05
C ARG A 114 0.35 6.23 11.63
N GLU A 115 0.94 6.98 12.56
CA GLU A 115 2.04 7.89 12.28
C GLU A 115 3.33 7.14 11.90
N ILE A 116 3.56 5.96 12.50
CA ILE A 116 4.66 5.07 12.09
C ILE A 116 4.44 4.58 10.66
N ALA A 117 3.22 4.16 10.34
CA ALA A 117 2.87 3.67 9.00
C ALA A 117 3.02 4.76 7.93
N GLU A 118 2.53 5.98 8.20
CA GLU A 118 2.67 7.14 7.31
C GLU A 118 4.15 7.50 7.08
N LEU A 119 4.99 7.39 8.10
CA LEU A 119 6.43 7.61 7.97
C LEU A 119 7.09 6.55 7.06
N TRP A 120 6.74 5.28 7.24
CA TRP A 120 7.22 4.20 6.37
C TRP A 120 6.76 4.36 4.92
N GLU A 121 5.50 4.74 4.69
CA GLU A 121 5.02 5.04 3.34
C GLU A 121 5.77 6.22 2.74
N SER A 122 5.98 7.31 3.49
CA SER A 122 6.73 8.47 2.99
C SER A 122 8.17 8.10 2.62
N GLU A 123 8.80 7.19 3.36
CA GLU A 123 10.14 6.68 3.05
C GLU A 123 10.13 5.84 1.77
N ALA A 124 9.20 4.89 1.66
CA ALA A 124 9.08 4.04 0.48
C ALA A 124 8.81 4.87 -0.79
N HIS A 125 7.90 5.84 -0.74
CA HIS A 125 7.64 6.74 -1.87
C HIS A 125 8.88 7.60 -2.20
N GLY A 126 9.58 8.11 -1.19
CA GLY A 126 10.81 8.88 -1.39
C GLY A 126 11.90 8.06 -2.10
N THR A 127 12.07 6.79 -1.73
CA THR A 127 12.99 5.86 -2.39
C THR A 127 12.58 5.60 -3.83
N ILE A 128 11.29 5.35 -4.10
CA ILE A 128 10.77 5.15 -5.46
C ILE A 128 10.98 6.40 -6.32
N ASP A 129 10.67 7.59 -5.80
CA ASP A 129 10.87 8.85 -6.52
C ASP A 129 12.34 9.09 -6.86
N ALA A 130 13.26 8.70 -5.97
CA ALA A 130 14.70 8.76 -6.23
C ALA A 130 15.14 7.80 -7.34
N ILE A 131 14.59 6.58 -7.33
CA ILE A 131 14.82 5.58 -8.38
C ILE A 131 14.32 6.08 -9.74
N VAL A 132 13.07 6.57 -9.80
CA VAL A 132 12.45 7.07 -11.04
C VAL A 132 13.27 8.21 -11.64
N LYS A 133 13.70 9.18 -10.82
CA LYS A 133 14.58 10.27 -11.28
C LYS A 133 15.91 9.76 -11.84
N THR A 134 16.47 8.70 -11.26
CA THR A 134 17.72 8.08 -11.73
C THR A 134 17.52 7.40 -13.09
N TYR A 135 16.36 6.77 -13.31
CA TYR A 135 16.00 6.16 -14.60
C TYR A 135 15.66 7.17 -15.69
N GLU A 136 15.00 8.28 -15.36
CA GLU A 136 14.74 9.38 -16.30
C GLU A 136 16.05 9.95 -16.89
N LEU A 137 17.14 9.89 -16.12
CA LEU A 137 18.48 10.27 -16.54
C LEU A 137 19.21 9.19 -17.38
N LYS A 138 18.52 8.12 -17.79
CA LYS A 138 19.01 7.01 -18.64
C LYS A 138 20.28 6.33 -18.12
N GLN A 139 20.45 6.27 -16.80
CA GLN A 139 21.53 5.48 -16.21
C GLN A 139 21.13 4.00 -16.21
N PRO A 140 22.05 3.07 -16.52
CA PRO A 140 21.74 1.65 -16.49
C PRO A 140 21.35 1.21 -15.08
N ALA A 141 20.36 0.31 -14.99
CA ALA A 141 19.94 -0.31 -13.74
C ALA A 141 21.15 -0.96 -13.05
N THR A 142 21.66 -0.32 -12.00
CA THR A 142 22.73 -0.87 -11.16
C THR A 142 22.14 -1.82 -10.10
N PRO A 143 22.91 -2.77 -9.55
CA PRO A 143 22.47 -3.61 -8.42
C PRO A 143 21.97 -2.80 -7.21
N LEU A 144 22.35 -1.52 -7.11
CA LEU A 144 21.84 -0.57 -6.14
C LEU A 144 20.31 -0.37 -6.23
N VAL A 145 19.74 -0.37 -7.45
CA VAL A 145 18.29 -0.20 -7.64
C VAL A 145 17.52 -1.36 -7.04
N GLN A 146 18.03 -2.59 -7.18
CA GLN A 146 17.37 -3.76 -6.57
C GLN A 146 17.39 -3.68 -5.05
N THR A 147 18.49 -3.22 -4.45
CA THR A 147 18.56 -3.01 -3.00
C THR A 147 17.62 -1.91 -2.54
N GLU A 148 17.50 -0.82 -3.28
CA GLU A 148 16.59 0.29 -2.98
C GLU A 148 15.12 -0.12 -3.14
N LEU A 149 14.77 -0.89 -4.19
CA LEU A 149 13.43 -1.46 -4.36
C LEU A 149 13.09 -2.44 -3.24
N THR A 150 14.05 -3.29 -2.84
CA THR A 150 13.85 -4.21 -1.70
C THR A 150 13.59 -3.42 -0.42
N SER A 151 14.36 -2.36 -0.17
CA SER A 151 14.15 -1.48 0.98
C SER A 151 12.77 -0.78 0.93
N ALA A 152 12.31 -0.33 -0.24
CA ALA A 152 10.98 0.25 -0.40
C ALA A 152 9.86 -0.77 -0.15
N MET A 153 10.05 -2.01 -0.60
CA MET A 153 9.11 -3.12 -0.34
C MET A 153 9.02 -3.44 1.16
N ASP A 154 10.17 -3.53 1.84
CA ASP A 154 10.22 -3.76 3.29
C ASP A 154 9.52 -2.62 4.05
N ALA A 155 9.74 -1.37 3.63
CA ALA A 155 9.06 -0.20 4.19
C ALA A 155 7.54 -0.28 4.03
N PHE A 156 7.01 -0.62 2.85
CA PHE A 156 5.56 -0.81 2.67
C PHE A 156 5.01 -2.00 3.48
N THR A 157 5.81 -3.04 3.68
CA THR A 157 5.45 -4.18 4.52
C THR A 157 5.31 -3.75 5.99
N HIS A 158 6.27 -2.98 6.50
CA HIS A 158 6.18 -2.39 7.83
C HIS A 158 5.01 -1.41 7.96
N ALA A 159 4.73 -0.60 6.92
CA ALA A 159 3.55 0.27 6.91
C ALA A 159 2.25 -0.55 7.02
N THR A 160 2.16 -1.66 6.29
CA THR A 160 1.01 -2.58 6.33
C THR A 160 0.80 -3.13 7.74
N GLU A 161 1.85 -3.65 8.38
CA GLU A 161 1.78 -4.18 9.74
C GLU A 161 1.30 -3.13 10.75
N ASN A 162 1.81 -1.90 10.64
CA ASN A 162 1.41 -0.80 11.53
C ASN A 162 -0.04 -0.35 11.28
N TYR A 163 -0.49 -0.26 10.03
CA TYR A 163 -1.90 0.03 9.75
C TYR A 163 -2.85 -1.07 10.24
N LEU A 164 -2.42 -2.34 10.25
CA LEU A 164 -3.18 -3.42 10.85
C LEU A 164 -3.29 -3.26 12.38
N LEU A 165 -2.21 -2.87 13.05
CA LEU A 165 -2.22 -2.56 14.49
C LEU A 165 -3.12 -1.36 14.82
N ASP A 166 -3.25 -0.40 13.91
CA ASP A 166 -4.17 0.74 13.99
C ASP A 166 -5.64 0.39 13.65
N ASN A 167 -5.93 -0.85 13.22
CA ASN A 167 -7.22 -1.30 12.67
C ASN A 167 -7.67 -0.56 11.39
N ASN A 168 -6.76 0.08 10.65
CA ASN A 168 -7.08 0.76 9.39
C ASN A 168 -6.87 -0.17 8.19
N LEU A 169 -7.85 -1.06 7.96
CA LEU A 169 -7.78 -2.09 6.91
C LEU A 169 -7.63 -1.54 5.50
N THR A 170 -8.24 -0.38 5.22
CA THR A 170 -8.16 0.23 3.88
C THR A 170 -6.75 0.71 3.55
N LEU A 171 -6.06 1.34 4.50
CA LEU A 171 -4.68 1.78 4.31
C LEU A 171 -3.72 0.59 4.30
N ALA A 172 -3.94 -0.40 5.18
CA ALA A 172 -3.18 -1.64 5.17
C ALA A 172 -3.25 -2.37 3.82
N GLN A 173 -4.45 -2.50 3.23
CA GLN A 173 -4.62 -3.11 1.90
C GLN A 173 -3.89 -2.34 0.80
N ARG A 174 -3.92 -1.01 0.85
CA ARG A 174 -3.21 -0.17 -0.12
C ARG A 174 -1.69 -0.30 0.01
N ALA A 175 -1.16 -0.24 1.23
CA ALA A 175 0.26 -0.43 1.49
C ALA A 175 0.73 -1.83 1.05
N ALA A 176 -0.07 -2.87 1.32
CA ALA A 176 0.21 -4.24 0.88
C ALA A 176 0.22 -4.36 -0.65
N ALA A 177 -0.75 -3.75 -1.34
CA ALA A 177 -0.79 -3.74 -2.80
C ALA A 177 0.44 -3.05 -3.41
N ASN A 178 0.95 -1.99 -2.78
CA ASN A 178 2.19 -1.34 -3.19
C ASN A 178 3.42 -2.25 -2.97
N ALA A 179 3.50 -2.95 -1.84
CA ALA A 179 4.58 -3.92 -1.60
C ALA A 179 4.57 -5.05 -2.65
N GLU A 180 3.39 -5.60 -2.97
CA GLU A 180 3.23 -6.61 -4.01
C GLU A 180 3.64 -6.09 -5.40
N LEU A 181 3.30 -4.84 -5.72
CA LEU A 181 3.69 -4.21 -6.99
C LEU A 181 5.22 -4.11 -7.12
N ILE A 182 5.92 -3.72 -6.04
CA ILE A 182 7.38 -3.64 -6.03
C ILE A 182 7.99 -5.04 -6.15
N ALA A 183 7.43 -6.04 -5.45
CA ALA A 183 7.86 -7.43 -5.59
C ALA A 183 7.75 -7.93 -7.04
N LEU A 184 6.66 -7.57 -7.74
CA LEU A 184 6.53 -7.84 -9.17
C LEU A 184 7.62 -7.15 -9.99
N GLN A 185 7.89 -5.87 -9.74
CA GLN A 185 8.94 -5.11 -10.44
C GLN A 185 10.32 -5.74 -10.26
N ILE A 186 10.68 -6.13 -9.03
CA ILE A 186 11.92 -6.86 -8.71
C ILE A 186 11.97 -8.18 -9.50
N SER A 187 10.87 -8.92 -9.56
CA SER A 187 10.82 -10.19 -10.30
C SER A 187 11.02 -10.03 -11.81
N TYR A 188 10.55 -8.92 -12.39
CA TYR A 188 10.74 -8.61 -13.81
C TYR A 188 12.18 -8.20 -14.12
N ASP A 189 12.80 -7.39 -13.26
CA ASP A 189 14.19 -6.97 -13.43
C ASP A 189 15.14 -8.18 -13.38
N ASN A 190 14.94 -9.07 -12.40
CA ASN A 190 15.69 -10.33 -12.28
C ASN A 190 15.56 -11.25 -13.50
N ARG A 191 14.41 -11.24 -14.19
CA ARG A 191 14.19 -12.04 -15.41
C ARG A 191 14.76 -11.40 -16.68
N ARG A 192 14.95 -10.07 -16.69
CA ARG A 192 15.37 -9.30 -17.88
C ARG A 192 16.86 -8.98 -17.93
N GLY A 193 17.64 -9.35 -16.91
CA GLY A 193 19.11 -9.30 -16.97
C GLY A 193 19.67 -7.95 -17.42
N GLY A 194 19.17 -6.84 -16.83
CA GLY A 194 19.74 -5.50 -17.02
C GLY A 194 19.52 -4.83 -18.38
N THR A 195 18.73 -5.41 -19.29
CA THR A 195 18.37 -4.75 -20.56
C THR A 195 17.00 -4.08 -20.47
N MET A 196 16.95 -2.89 -19.89
CA MET A 196 15.82 -1.98 -20.09
C MET A 196 15.86 -1.45 -21.53
N GLN A 197 15.24 -2.17 -22.46
CA GLN A 197 14.64 -1.54 -23.63
C GLN A 197 13.16 -1.36 -23.31
N GLU A 198 12.81 -0.19 -22.79
CA GLU A 198 11.42 0.27 -22.91
C GLU A 198 11.10 0.50 -24.39
N PRO A 199 9.88 0.19 -24.84
CA PRO A 199 9.33 0.86 -26.00
C PRO A 199 9.22 2.34 -25.65
N ALA A 200 9.90 3.15 -26.46
CA ALA A 200 10.02 4.58 -26.30
C ALA A 200 8.67 5.28 -26.07
N GLY A 201 8.60 6.06 -24.99
CA GLY A 201 7.91 7.35 -24.92
C GLY A 201 6.39 7.30 -24.92
N THR A 202 5.78 7.61 -23.76
CA THR A 202 4.78 8.68 -23.68
C THR A 202 4.40 8.95 -22.23
N THR A 203 4.91 10.06 -21.71
CA THR A 203 4.33 10.76 -20.56
C THR A 203 2.92 11.24 -20.95
N ASN A 204 1.93 11.00 -20.08
CA ASN A 204 0.46 11.10 -20.24
C ASN A 204 -0.32 9.87 -20.74
N VAL A 205 0.27 8.67 -20.74
CA VAL A 205 -0.36 7.40 -21.19
C VAL A 205 -0.42 6.35 -20.06
N ALA A 206 -0.55 6.76 -18.79
CA ALA A 206 -0.55 5.82 -17.67
C ALA A 206 -1.63 4.73 -17.82
N THR A 207 -2.87 5.10 -18.19
CA THR A 207 -3.95 4.12 -18.35
C THR A 207 -3.81 3.28 -19.63
N GLY A 208 -3.40 3.88 -20.76
CA GLY A 208 -3.29 3.17 -22.04
C GLY A 208 -2.16 2.15 -22.05
N THR A 209 -1.01 2.51 -21.49
CA THR A 209 0.16 1.63 -21.36
C THR A 209 -0.13 0.48 -20.39
N LEU A 210 -0.79 0.77 -19.25
CA LEU A 210 -1.21 -0.27 -18.31
C LEU A 210 -2.23 -1.24 -18.94
N LEU A 211 -3.21 -0.74 -19.69
CA LEU A 211 -4.18 -1.58 -20.41
C LEU A 211 -3.48 -2.48 -21.44
N TYR A 212 -2.46 -1.97 -22.14
CA TYR A 212 -1.66 -2.79 -23.04
C TYR A 212 -0.91 -3.90 -22.28
N TYR A 213 -0.26 -3.59 -21.16
CA TYR A 213 0.41 -4.61 -20.36
C TYR A 213 -0.58 -5.68 -19.85
N ILE A 214 -1.74 -5.26 -19.34
CA ILE A 214 -2.77 -6.17 -18.82
C ILE A 214 -3.33 -7.09 -19.91
N ASN A 215 -3.57 -6.58 -21.12
CA ASN A 215 -4.23 -7.34 -22.17
C ASN A 215 -3.27 -8.23 -22.98
N PHE A 216 -1.95 -7.97 -22.96
CA PHE A 216 -1.02 -8.65 -23.86
C PHE A 216 0.19 -9.30 -23.18
N LEU A 217 0.52 -8.92 -21.93
CA LEU A 217 1.82 -9.26 -21.34
C LEU A 217 1.75 -9.81 -19.91
N LEU A 218 0.83 -9.34 -19.08
CA LEU A 218 0.73 -9.72 -17.68
C LEU A 218 -0.10 -10.99 -17.51
N THR A 219 0.31 -11.88 -16.61
CA THR A 219 -0.54 -13.00 -16.18
C THR A 219 -1.68 -12.52 -15.29
N VAL A 220 -2.72 -13.34 -15.08
CA VAL A 220 -3.88 -12.98 -14.24
C VAL A 220 -3.48 -12.50 -12.84
N PRO A 221 -2.60 -13.19 -12.08
CA PRO A 221 -2.18 -12.71 -10.76
C PRO A 221 -1.44 -11.37 -10.83
N GLN A 222 -0.63 -11.15 -11.87
CA GLN A 222 0.11 -9.90 -12.05
C GLN A 222 -0.81 -8.73 -12.39
N ALA A 223 -1.79 -8.96 -13.27
CA ALA A 223 -2.81 -7.99 -13.59
C ALA A 223 -3.61 -7.59 -12.35
N LEU A 224 -4.00 -8.56 -11.51
CA LEU A 224 -4.70 -8.30 -10.24
C LEU A 224 -3.89 -7.42 -9.28
N ILE A 225 -2.59 -7.67 -9.13
CA ILE A 225 -1.70 -6.85 -8.29
C ILE A 225 -1.66 -5.41 -8.81
N VAL A 226 -1.46 -5.23 -10.12
CA VAL A 226 -1.45 -3.91 -10.77
C VAL A 226 -2.80 -3.20 -10.59
N GLY A 227 -3.91 -3.89 -10.82
CA GLY A 227 -5.25 -3.32 -10.62
C GLY A 227 -5.48 -2.84 -9.19
N ARG A 228 -5.04 -3.62 -8.19
CA ARG A 228 -5.15 -3.24 -6.77
C ARG A 228 -4.26 -2.05 -6.42
N ALA A 229 -3.01 -2.04 -6.86
CA ALA A 229 -2.07 -0.97 -6.53
C ALA A 229 -2.48 0.39 -7.13
N TYR A 230 -2.99 0.40 -8.37
CA TYR A 230 -3.42 1.62 -9.05
C TYR A 230 -4.91 1.95 -8.86
N GLY A 231 -5.69 1.07 -8.22
CA GLY A 231 -7.13 1.25 -8.05
C GLY A 231 -7.92 1.24 -9.37
N ILE A 232 -7.47 0.44 -10.35
CA ILE A 232 -8.07 0.36 -11.69
C ILE A 232 -8.89 -0.93 -11.80
N GLU A 233 -10.13 -0.80 -12.26
CA GLU A 233 -10.94 -1.96 -12.63
C GLU A 233 -10.46 -2.57 -13.94
N ILE A 234 -10.11 -3.86 -13.90
CA ILE A 234 -9.56 -4.59 -15.03
C ILE A 234 -10.68 -5.03 -15.96
N ASN A 235 -10.57 -4.70 -17.24
CA ASN A 235 -11.47 -5.22 -18.28
C ASN A 235 -11.10 -6.67 -18.64
N TRP A 236 -11.52 -7.62 -17.79
CA TRP A 236 -11.26 -9.04 -17.98
C TRP A 236 -11.75 -9.61 -19.32
N PRO A 237 -12.93 -9.24 -19.86
CA PRO A 237 -13.32 -9.66 -21.22
C PRO A 237 -12.28 -9.33 -22.29
N GLY A 238 -11.71 -8.11 -22.25
CA GLY A 238 -10.67 -7.71 -23.20
C GLY A 238 -9.39 -8.53 -23.04
N ALA A 239 -8.93 -8.72 -21.80
CA ALA A 239 -7.72 -9.47 -21.51
C ALA A 239 -7.86 -10.97 -21.90
N ILE A 240 -8.99 -11.60 -21.55
CA ILE A 240 -9.28 -12.99 -21.91
C ILE A 240 -9.39 -13.15 -23.44
N TYR A 241 -10.02 -12.20 -24.12
CA TYR A 241 -10.10 -12.22 -25.58
C TYR A 241 -8.71 -12.24 -26.22
N GLN A 242 -7.81 -11.40 -25.73
CA GLN A 242 -6.47 -11.28 -26.30
C GLN A 242 -5.54 -12.47 -25.94
N HIS A 243 -5.51 -12.91 -24.69
CA HIS A 243 -4.66 -14.01 -24.25
C HIS A 243 -5.19 -15.39 -24.68
N TYR A 244 -6.47 -15.65 -24.45
CA TYR A 244 -7.03 -16.99 -24.69
C TYR A 244 -7.61 -17.14 -26.11
N ILE A 245 -8.46 -16.21 -26.58
CA ILE A 245 -9.12 -16.37 -27.88
C ILE A 245 -8.13 -16.10 -29.02
N MET A 246 -7.36 -15.02 -28.95
CA MET A 246 -6.41 -14.64 -30.00
C MET A 246 -5.10 -15.42 -29.96
N GLN A 247 -4.44 -15.49 -28.80
CA GLN A 247 -3.12 -16.14 -28.68
C GLN A 247 -3.21 -17.64 -28.36
N GLY A 248 -4.35 -18.13 -27.88
CA GLY A 248 -4.56 -19.54 -27.57
C GLY A 248 -3.94 -19.98 -26.23
N GLU A 249 -3.67 -19.06 -25.32
CA GLU A 249 -3.02 -19.34 -24.03
C GLU A 249 -4.00 -19.98 -23.03
N SER A 250 -4.11 -21.31 -23.03
CA SER A 250 -5.04 -22.03 -22.13
C SER A 250 -4.72 -21.84 -20.65
N ALA A 251 -3.43 -21.74 -20.29
CA ALA A 251 -2.99 -21.53 -18.91
C ALA A 251 -3.53 -20.21 -18.32
N TYR A 252 -3.66 -19.16 -19.15
CA TYR A 252 -4.21 -17.88 -18.70
C TYR A 252 -5.68 -18.01 -18.28
N LEU A 253 -6.46 -18.77 -19.05
CA LEU A 253 -7.87 -19.00 -18.74
C LEU A 253 -8.04 -19.85 -17.47
N GLU A 254 -7.25 -20.90 -17.31
CA GLU A 254 -7.28 -21.73 -16.10
C GLU A 254 -6.96 -20.89 -14.86
N ASP A 255 -5.90 -20.08 -14.92
CA ASP A 255 -5.54 -19.16 -13.84
C ASP A 255 -6.63 -18.15 -13.51
N TYR A 256 -7.36 -17.67 -14.52
CA TYR A 256 -8.52 -16.80 -14.34
C TYR A 256 -9.65 -17.51 -13.61
N LEU A 257 -10.06 -18.68 -14.10
CA LEU A 257 -11.20 -19.43 -13.56
C LEU A 257 -10.97 -19.91 -12.12
N ASP A 258 -9.72 -20.15 -11.73
CA ASP A 258 -9.37 -20.52 -10.36
C ASP A 258 -9.53 -19.38 -9.35
N ARG A 259 -9.52 -18.12 -9.81
CA ARG A 259 -9.46 -16.93 -8.95
C ARG A 259 -10.70 -16.06 -9.03
N LEU A 260 -11.34 -16.00 -10.20
CA LEU A 260 -12.42 -15.07 -10.48
C LEU A 260 -13.62 -15.79 -11.11
N PRO A 261 -14.85 -15.41 -10.74
CA PRO A 261 -16.05 -16.00 -11.32
C PRO A 261 -16.26 -15.52 -12.75
N LEU A 262 -16.55 -16.46 -13.64
CA LEU A 262 -17.03 -16.15 -14.99
C LEU A 262 -18.52 -15.78 -14.92
N THR A 263 -18.86 -14.54 -15.28
CA THR A 263 -20.26 -14.06 -15.29
C THR A 263 -20.87 -14.12 -16.69
N ASP A 264 -22.19 -14.31 -16.77
CA ASP A 264 -22.92 -14.35 -18.05
C ASP A 264 -22.69 -13.07 -18.88
N GLY A 265 -22.63 -11.89 -18.23
CA GLY A 265 -22.36 -10.61 -18.89
C GLY A 265 -20.95 -10.52 -19.51
N MET A 266 -19.96 -11.18 -18.91
CA MET A 266 -18.62 -11.29 -19.51
C MET A 266 -18.66 -12.15 -20.78
N ILE A 267 -19.38 -13.27 -20.75
CA ILE A 267 -19.52 -14.15 -21.92
C ILE A 267 -20.23 -13.42 -23.06
N GLU A 268 -21.30 -12.67 -22.78
CA GLU A 268 -21.95 -11.82 -23.77
C GLU A 268 -20.99 -10.79 -24.39
N THR A 269 -20.12 -10.19 -23.57
CA THR A 269 -19.12 -9.21 -24.03
C THR A 269 -18.07 -9.88 -24.92
N LEU A 270 -17.57 -11.06 -24.55
CA LEU A 270 -16.65 -11.85 -25.37
C LEU A 270 -17.27 -12.22 -26.73
N VAL A 271 -18.56 -12.59 -26.75
CA VAL A 271 -19.28 -12.88 -28.01
C VAL A 271 -19.39 -11.63 -28.89
N LYS A 272 -19.68 -10.46 -28.30
CA LYS A 272 -19.70 -9.19 -29.05
C LYS A 272 -18.32 -8.86 -29.64
N LEU A 273 -17.25 -9.04 -28.86
CA LEU A 273 -15.87 -8.82 -29.35
C LEU A 273 -15.54 -9.75 -30.51
N PHE A 274 -15.91 -11.03 -30.39
CA PHE A 274 -15.71 -12.02 -31.45
C PHE A 274 -16.48 -11.71 -32.74
N GLN A 275 -17.71 -11.17 -32.64
CA GLN A 275 -18.49 -10.77 -33.82
C GLN A 275 -17.91 -9.58 -34.57
N LEU A 276 -17.16 -8.71 -33.88
CA LEU A 276 -16.50 -7.55 -34.48
C LEU A 276 -15.20 -7.92 -35.19
N GLU A 277 -14.74 -9.17 -35.06
CA GLU A 277 -13.46 -9.60 -35.57
C GLU A 277 -13.50 -9.88 -37.08
N PRO A 278 -12.62 -9.27 -37.89
CA PRO A 278 -12.64 -9.43 -39.34
C PRO A 278 -12.12 -10.79 -39.82
N SER A 279 -11.29 -11.49 -39.03
CA SER A 279 -10.67 -12.78 -39.43
C SER A 279 -10.87 -13.85 -38.37
N LEU A 280 -11.83 -14.74 -38.61
CA LEU A 280 -12.14 -15.85 -37.70
C LEU A 280 -11.28 -17.08 -38.03
N THR A 281 -10.66 -17.66 -37.00
CA THR A 281 -9.95 -18.94 -37.11
C THR A 281 -10.74 -20.05 -36.42
N PRO A 282 -10.62 -21.32 -36.86
CA PRO A 282 -11.34 -22.44 -36.25
C PRO A 282 -10.96 -22.67 -34.79
N ARG A 283 -9.76 -22.24 -34.38
CA ARG A 283 -9.33 -22.27 -32.97
C ARG A 283 -10.11 -21.26 -32.12
N MET A 284 -10.35 -20.07 -32.64
CA MET A 284 -11.12 -19.04 -31.94
C MET A 284 -12.60 -19.46 -31.80
N GLU A 285 -13.18 -20.09 -32.83
CA GLU A 285 -14.53 -20.67 -32.75
C GLU A 285 -14.62 -21.77 -31.67
N GLN A 286 -13.61 -22.63 -31.59
CA GLN A 286 -13.56 -23.65 -30.54
C GLN A 286 -13.41 -23.01 -29.15
N ALA A 287 -12.53 -22.02 -29.00
CA ALA A 287 -12.31 -21.30 -27.75
C ALA A 287 -13.59 -20.64 -27.24
N ILE A 288 -14.33 -19.93 -28.11
CA ILE A 288 -15.58 -19.28 -27.72
C ILE A 288 -16.70 -20.29 -27.42
N GLY A 289 -16.69 -21.43 -28.12
CA GLY A 289 -17.56 -22.57 -27.81
C GLY A 289 -17.39 -23.07 -26.37
N THR A 290 -16.16 -23.11 -25.85
CA THR A 290 -15.91 -23.54 -24.47
C THR A 290 -16.56 -22.64 -23.42
N PHE A 291 -16.66 -21.33 -23.68
CA PHE A 291 -17.38 -20.40 -22.79
C PHE A 291 -18.88 -20.62 -22.84
N ILE A 292 -19.44 -20.82 -24.04
CA ILE A 292 -20.87 -21.05 -24.22
C ILE A 292 -21.31 -22.35 -23.56
N ASP A 293 -20.47 -23.37 -23.58
CA ASP A 293 -20.76 -24.62 -22.91
C ASP A 293 -20.89 -24.49 -21.39
N ARG A 294 -20.18 -23.54 -20.78
CA ARG A 294 -20.19 -23.25 -19.35
C ARG A 294 -21.38 -22.40 -18.88
N ILE A 295 -22.22 -21.91 -19.80
CA ILE A 295 -23.42 -21.14 -19.47
C ILE A 295 -24.49 -22.06 -18.88
N HIS A 296 -24.98 -21.72 -17.69
CA HIS A 296 -26.04 -22.48 -17.01
C HIS A 296 -27.43 -22.12 -17.56
N SER A 297 -27.65 -20.85 -17.94
CA SER A 297 -28.92 -20.39 -18.48
C SER A 297 -29.19 -20.94 -19.88
N VAL A 298 -30.24 -21.75 -20.00
CA VAL A 298 -30.65 -22.40 -21.27
C VAL A 298 -31.00 -21.38 -22.35
N THR A 299 -31.71 -20.30 -22.00
CA THR A 299 -32.12 -19.25 -22.94
C THR A 299 -30.93 -18.44 -23.44
N LEU A 300 -30.02 -18.07 -22.55
CA LEU A 300 -28.81 -17.31 -22.90
C LEU A 300 -27.85 -18.17 -23.73
N LYS A 301 -27.69 -19.44 -23.37
CA LYS A 301 -26.89 -20.42 -24.12
C LYS A 301 -27.45 -20.63 -25.53
N TYR A 302 -28.76 -20.79 -25.69
CA TYR A 302 -29.40 -20.92 -27.00
C TYR A 302 -29.22 -19.65 -27.85
N ARG A 303 -29.46 -18.47 -27.27
CA ARG A 303 -29.33 -17.18 -27.97
C ARG A 303 -27.90 -16.96 -28.46
N LEU A 304 -26.89 -17.16 -27.62
CA LEU A 304 -25.48 -16.96 -27.98
C LEU A 304 -24.97 -18.05 -28.95
N ALA A 305 -25.38 -19.31 -28.77
CA ALA A 305 -25.04 -20.37 -29.71
C ALA A 305 -25.65 -20.16 -31.10
N SER A 306 -26.89 -19.66 -31.16
CA SER A 306 -27.56 -19.28 -32.41
C SER A 306 -26.84 -18.13 -33.11
N LEU A 307 -26.47 -17.08 -32.37
CA LEU A 307 -25.71 -15.93 -32.89
C LEU A 307 -24.35 -16.30 -33.48
N LEU A 308 -23.73 -17.38 -33.00
CA LEU A 308 -22.43 -17.86 -33.47
C LEU A 308 -22.52 -19.04 -34.43
N GLY A 309 -23.72 -19.50 -34.78
CA GLY A 309 -23.92 -20.62 -35.69
C GLY A 309 -23.40 -21.96 -35.17
N LEU A 310 -23.28 -22.14 -33.85
CA LEU A 310 -22.75 -23.35 -33.22
C LEU A 310 -23.78 -24.50 -33.27
N LYS A 311 -23.88 -25.15 -34.44
CA LYS A 311 -24.88 -26.20 -34.71
C LYS A 311 -24.87 -27.35 -33.71
N LYS A 312 -23.70 -27.72 -33.17
CA LYS A 312 -23.56 -28.83 -32.20
C LYS A 312 -24.24 -28.52 -30.86
N THR A 313 -24.02 -27.34 -30.30
CA THR A 313 -24.63 -26.92 -29.03
C THR A 313 -26.12 -26.66 -29.19
N ILE A 314 -26.54 -26.08 -30.31
CA ILE A 314 -27.96 -25.90 -30.66
C ILE A 314 -28.67 -27.26 -30.75
N HIS A 315 -28.10 -28.23 -31.48
CA HIS A 315 -28.70 -29.56 -31.64
C HIS A 315 -28.73 -30.34 -30.32
N GLY A 316 -27.73 -30.16 -29.45
CA GLY A 316 -27.74 -30.72 -28.09
C GLY A 316 -28.85 -30.14 -27.20
N LEU A 317 -29.10 -28.83 -27.30
CA LEU A 317 -30.19 -28.17 -26.56
C LEU A 317 -31.58 -28.55 -27.10
N ILE A 318 -31.71 -28.71 -28.42
CA ILE A 318 -32.97 -29.08 -29.09
C ILE A 318 -33.26 -30.59 -28.96
N ASN A 319 -32.26 -31.46 -28.87
CA ASN A 319 -32.51 -32.88 -28.63
C ASN A 319 -32.61 -33.22 -27.13
N GLY A 320 -32.25 -32.29 -26.26
CA GLY A 320 -32.44 -32.39 -24.81
C GLY A 320 -33.84 -31.93 -24.37
N GLY A 321 -34.20 -32.21 -23.11
CA GLY A 321 -35.48 -31.77 -22.50
C GLY A 321 -35.66 -30.25 -22.40
N ALA A 322 -34.66 -29.45 -22.80
CA ALA A 322 -34.67 -27.99 -22.81
C ALA A 322 -35.58 -27.38 -23.88
N VAL A 323 -36.06 -28.15 -24.87
CA VAL A 323 -36.99 -27.68 -25.92
C VAL A 323 -38.28 -27.11 -25.35
N TYR A 324 -38.84 -27.76 -24.33
CA TYR A 324 -40.11 -27.34 -23.75
C TYR A 324 -39.99 -25.94 -23.12
N TYR A 325 -38.87 -25.69 -22.43
CA TYR A 325 -38.56 -24.39 -21.84
C TYR A 325 -38.28 -23.30 -22.89
N LEU A 326 -37.61 -23.64 -23.99
CA LEU A 326 -37.32 -22.70 -25.09
C LEU A 326 -38.58 -22.32 -25.88
N LYS A 327 -39.52 -23.26 -26.05
CA LYS A 327 -40.84 -23.00 -26.66
C LYS A 327 -41.71 -22.09 -25.79
N ASP A 328 -41.72 -22.30 -24.47
CA ASP A 328 -42.48 -21.46 -23.54
C ASP A 328 -41.93 -20.03 -23.41
N THR A 329 -40.68 -19.79 -23.81
CA THR A 329 -40.00 -18.48 -23.72
C THR A 329 -39.93 -17.71 -25.05
N ASN A 330 -40.70 -18.10 -26.07
CA ASN A 330 -40.74 -17.48 -27.41
C ASN A 330 -39.40 -17.51 -28.18
N TYR A 331 -38.53 -18.49 -27.92
CA TYR A 331 -37.31 -18.74 -28.70
C TYR A 331 -37.46 -19.89 -29.71
N GLY A 332 -38.69 -20.42 -29.86
CA GLY A 332 -39.05 -21.53 -30.74
C GLY A 332 -39.47 -21.12 -32.13
#